data_AF-A0A356DSI5-F1
#
_entry.id   AF-A0A356DSI5-F1
#
_cell.length_a   1.000
_cell.length_b   1.000
_cell.length_c   1.000
_cell.angle_alpha   90.00
_cell.angle_beta   90.00
_cell.angle_gamma   90.00
#
_symmetry.space_group_name_H-M   'P 1'
#
loop_
_entity.id
_entity.type
_entity.pdbx_description
1 polymer ?
#
loop_
_entity_poly.entity_id
_entity_poly.type
_entity_poly.pdbx_seq_one_letter_code
_entity_poly.pdbx_strand_id
1 'polypeptide(L)'
;MKTKRLFAILLAITLLVPAFFGVSKVQASYPSFTISDVKTDTTVTILTKDMPKGYDFKVLLGEYNTRGENGIEVAQFNSADGGSFQVTVDIPAALQGRAMISIRIESLTGGYYYYNWFWNDAESGTWPGVTPPAPPQPPVQAYPTFSIKAVDAGKTVTIVAKDFPKSHEFVVRMGKYGTLAIGGIVSAEVTSSDTGAFEATFPIPADLAAEKVIAIRLDAKTGGWYAYNWFYNTAAPVEPAPEPTPAPVVKYPSFSIAAVVKDTNVTISGINFPANTDFTVLMGKMWTQGVNGIEVAEFNSGARGAIEATFTIPTELAGEVRIAIRTQAKTGGWYAYNWFWNATAGE
;
A
#
# COMPACT_ATOMS: atom_id res chain seq x y z
N MET A 1 25.61 -78.81 -0.29
CA MET A 1 24.58 -78.39 0.70
C MET A 1 25.01 -77.23 1.62
N LYS A 2 26.31 -76.91 1.79
CA LYS A 2 26.77 -75.86 2.73
C LYS A 2 26.63 -74.41 2.20
N THR A 3 26.77 -74.17 0.90
CA THR A 3 26.69 -72.82 0.31
C THR A 3 25.27 -72.27 0.17
N LYS A 4 24.27 -73.14 -0.10
CA LYS A 4 22.85 -72.73 -0.15
C LYS A 4 22.29 -72.37 1.23
N ARG A 5 22.83 -72.94 2.31
CA ARG A 5 22.46 -72.59 3.69
C ARG A 5 23.07 -71.26 4.14
N LEU A 6 24.31 -70.95 3.72
CA LEU A 6 24.90 -69.63 3.99
C LEU A 6 24.14 -68.49 3.29
N PHE A 7 23.70 -68.70 2.05
CA PHE A 7 22.95 -67.68 1.29
C PHE A 7 21.55 -67.44 1.88
N ALA A 8 20.89 -68.50 2.36
CA ALA A 8 19.60 -68.38 3.04
C ALA A 8 19.71 -67.67 4.40
N ILE A 9 20.81 -67.87 5.13
CA ILE A 9 21.07 -67.19 6.41
C ILE A 9 21.42 -65.70 6.18
N LEU A 10 22.22 -65.39 5.15
CA LEU A 10 22.56 -64.01 4.81
C LEU A 10 21.33 -63.21 4.34
N LEU A 11 20.44 -63.84 3.55
CA LEU A 11 19.19 -63.22 3.09
C LEU A 11 18.20 -63.00 4.24
N ALA A 12 18.15 -63.93 5.20
CA ALA A 12 17.33 -63.78 6.41
C ALA A 12 17.83 -62.67 7.34
N ILE A 13 19.15 -62.46 7.44
CA ILE A 13 19.74 -61.35 8.23
C ILE A 13 19.45 -60.00 7.56
N THR A 14 19.53 -59.88 6.23
CA THR A 14 19.17 -58.64 5.52
C THR A 14 17.68 -58.30 5.58
N LEU A 15 16.79 -59.30 5.69
CA LEU A 15 15.35 -59.09 5.87
C LEU A 15 14.95 -58.77 7.33
N LEU A 16 15.85 -58.94 8.30
CA LEU A 16 15.63 -58.62 9.72
C LEU A 16 16.19 -57.26 10.16
N VAL A 17 17.02 -56.60 9.33
CA VAL A 17 17.51 -55.23 9.62
C VAL A 17 16.39 -54.18 9.75
N PRO A 18 15.25 -54.23 9.02
CA PRO A 18 14.17 -53.27 9.21
C PRO A 18 13.44 -53.42 10.56
N ALA A 19 13.64 -54.54 11.28
CA ALA A 19 12.97 -54.80 12.55
C ALA A 19 13.66 -54.16 13.77
N PHE A 20 14.92 -53.71 13.63
CA PHE A 20 15.69 -53.05 14.71
C PHE A 20 15.80 -51.53 14.56
N PHE A 21 15.54 -50.98 13.38
CA PHE A 21 15.17 -49.57 13.26
C PHE A 21 13.70 -49.48 13.57
N GLY A 22 13.39 -49.42 14.87
CA GLY A 22 12.06 -49.05 15.32
C GLY A 22 11.61 -47.86 14.50
N VAL A 23 10.51 -48.02 13.77
CA VAL A 23 9.78 -46.88 13.23
C VAL A 23 9.53 -46.02 14.46
N SER A 24 10.25 -44.91 14.59
CA SER A 24 9.90 -43.89 15.58
C SER A 24 8.42 -43.68 15.34
N LYS A 25 7.60 -44.05 16.33
CA LYS A 25 6.22 -43.61 16.33
C LYS A 25 6.37 -42.10 16.30
N VAL A 26 6.21 -41.50 15.13
CA VAL A 26 6.02 -40.07 15.00
C VAL A 26 4.70 -39.88 15.72
N GLN A 27 4.78 -39.66 17.03
CA GLN A 27 3.68 -39.14 17.79
C GLN A 27 3.29 -37.89 17.00
N ALA A 28 2.09 -37.91 16.44
CA ALA A 28 1.56 -36.75 15.75
C ALA A 28 1.60 -35.61 16.77
N SER A 29 2.61 -34.75 16.64
CA SER A 29 2.68 -33.55 17.43
C SER A 29 1.58 -32.68 16.87
N TYR A 30 0.52 -32.50 17.64
CA TYR A 30 -0.58 -31.63 17.27
C TYR A 30 -0.14 -30.21 17.60
N PRO A 31 0.11 -29.35 16.61
CA PRO A 31 0.47 -27.99 16.90
C PRO A 31 -0.66 -27.33 17.71
N SER A 32 -0.28 -26.47 18.64
CA SER A 32 -1.21 -25.78 19.53
C SER A 32 -0.61 -24.47 20.01
N PHE A 33 -1.40 -23.66 20.71
CA PHE A 33 -0.87 -22.49 21.39
C PHE A 33 -1.61 -22.21 22.69
N THR A 34 -0.93 -21.55 23.61
CA THR A 34 -1.50 -21.02 24.85
C THR A 34 -1.38 -19.50 24.87
N ILE A 35 -2.27 -18.85 25.60
CA ILE A 35 -2.16 -17.41 25.88
C ILE A 35 -1.11 -17.25 26.98
N SER A 36 -0.03 -16.52 26.72
CA SER A 36 1.05 -16.32 27.69
C SER A 36 0.93 -15.00 28.45
N ASP A 37 0.45 -13.94 27.79
CA ASP A 37 0.26 -12.62 28.40
C ASP A 37 -0.86 -11.85 27.70
N VAL A 38 -1.59 -11.01 28.43
CA VAL A 38 -2.61 -10.09 27.87
C VAL A 38 -2.47 -8.74 28.56
N LYS A 39 -2.34 -7.68 27.76
CA LYS A 39 -2.49 -6.30 28.19
C LYS A 39 -3.79 -5.77 27.63
N THR A 40 -4.73 -5.45 28.51
CA THR A 40 -6.07 -4.97 28.17
C THR A 40 -6.02 -3.90 27.09
N ASP A 41 -6.83 -4.10 26.04
CA ASP A 41 -7.00 -3.24 24.87
C ASP A 41 -5.72 -2.92 24.06
N THR A 42 -4.61 -3.56 24.41
CA THR A 42 -3.30 -3.22 23.86
C THR A 42 -2.75 -4.41 23.08
N THR A 43 -2.38 -5.50 23.75
CA THR A 43 -1.68 -6.63 23.12
C THR A 43 -2.07 -7.96 23.74
N VAL A 44 -2.01 -9.03 22.94
CA VAL A 44 -2.01 -10.42 23.42
C VAL A 44 -0.75 -11.13 22.95
N THR A 45 -0.13 -11.89 23.84
CA THR A 45 1.00 -12.77 23.53
C THR A 45 0.56 -14.22 23.60
N ILE A 46 0.91 -14.96 22.56
CA ILE A 46 0.72 -16.41 22.47
C ILE A 46 2.06 -17.13 22.54
N LEU A 47 2.06 -18.31 23.15
CA LEU A 47 3.15 -19.27 23.09
C LEU A 47 2.69 -20.45 22.25
N THR A 48 3.29 -20.61 21.08
CA THR A 48 3.04 -21.76 20.20
C THR A 48 3.74 -23.01 20.72
N LYS A 49 3.24 -24.17 20.33
CA LYS A 49 3.79 -25.48 20.66
C LYS A 49 3.68 -26.38 19.45
N ASP A 50 4.76 -27.11 19.15
CA ASP A 50 4.79 -28.14 18.11
C ASP A 50 4.42 -27.65 16.69
N MET A 51 4.68 -26.37 16.37
CA MET A 51 4.40 -25.81 15.05
C MET A 51 5.11 -26.57 13.93
N PRO A 52 4.44 -26.82 12.79
CA PRO A 52 5.05 -27.54 11.68
C PRO A 52 6.14 -26.67 11.06
N LYS A 53 7.22 -27.27 10.55
CA LYS A 53 8.35 -26.55 9.96
C LYS A 53 7.98 -25.87 8.63
N GLY A 54 8.33 -24.58 8.48
CA GLY A 54 8.32 -23.85 7.22
C GLY A 54 6.95 -23.43 6.68
N TYR A 55 5.94 -23.30 7.54
CA TYR A 55 4.59 -22.87 7.15
C TYR A 55 4.38 -21.38 7.45
N ASP A 56 3.68 -20.70 6.56
CA ASP A 56 3.16 -19.36 6.81
C ASP A 56 1.78 -19.44 7.47
N PHE A 57 1.64 -18.69 8.56
CA PHE A 57 0.43 -18.57 9.35
C PHE A 57 -0.02 -17.13 9.44
N LYS A 58 -1.33 -16.93 9.58
CA LYS A 58 -1.94 -15.67 10.01
C LYS A 58 -2.65 -15.82 11.34
N VAL A 59 -2.71 -14.72 12.09
CA VAL A 59 -3.42 -14.60 13.36
C VAL A 59 -4.66 -13.73 13.14
N LEU A 60 -5.82 -14.26 13.51
CA LEU A 60 -7.12 -13.58 13.42
C LEU A 60 -7.67 -13.35 14.83
N LEU A 61 -8.13 -12.15 15.12
CA LEU A 61 -8.90 -11.81 16.33
C LEU A 61 -10.36 -11.54 15.98
N GLY A 62 -11.29 -12.10 16.74
CA GLY A 62 -12.72 -11.95 16.49
C GLY A 62 -13.54 -11.89 17.76
N GLU A 63 -14.84 -11.63 17.60
CA GLU A 63 -15.80 -11.62 18.71
C GLU A 63 -15.76 -12.94 19.49
N TYR A 64 -16.07 -12.91 20.78
CA TYR A 64 -16.11 -14.11 21.61
C TYR A 64 -17.06 -15.17 21.01
N ASN A 65 -16.68 -16.46 21.14
CA ASN A 65 -17.42 -17.62 20.63
C ASN A 65 -17.49 -17.76 19.10
N THR A 66 -16.69 -16.99 18.34
CA THR A 66 -16.57 -17.13 16.87
C THR A 66 -15.43 -18.05 16.44
N ARG A 67 -14.60 -18.52 17.38
CA ARG A 67 -13.34 -19.24 17.11
C ARG A 67 -12.36 -18.43 16.25
N GLY A 68 -12.54 -17.11 16.15
CA GLY A 68 -11.76 -16.23 15.27
C GLY A 68 -12.02 -16.47 13.77
N GLU A 69 -13.08 -17.21 13.41
CA GLU A 69 -13.48 -17.39 12.01
C GLU A 69 -13.93 -16.06 11.42
N ASN A 70 -13.38 -15.69 10.25
CA ASN A 70 -13.58 -14.37 9.64
C ASN A 70 -13.22 -13.19 10.56
N GLY A 71 -12.32 -13.42 11.54
CA GLY A 71 -11.79 -12.36 12.40
C GLY A 71 -10.91 -11.37 11.65
N ILE A 72 -10.57 -10.28 12.34
CA ILE A 72 -9.62 -9.27 11.87
C ILE A 72 -8.22 -9.89 11.89
N GLU A 73 -7.56 -9.90 10.73
CA GLU A 73 -6.16 -10.31 10.65
C GLU A 73 -5.27 -9.27 11.34
N VAL A 74 -4.42 -9.73 12.25
CA VAL A 74 -3.56 -8.86 13.08
C VAL A 74 -2.08 -9.15 12.89
N ALA A 75 -1.70 -10.34 12.42
CA ALA A 75 -0.31 -10.68 12.14
C ALA A 75 -0.18 -11.85 11.16
N GLN A 76 0.98 -11.94 10.51
CA GLN A 76 1.45 -13.12 9.80
C GLN A 76 2.85 -13.50 10.29
N PHE A 77 3.17 -14.80 10.31
CA PHE A 77 4.51 -15.29 10.66
C PHE A 77 4.82 -16.62 9.95
N ASN A 78 6.11 -16.86 9.68
CA ASN A 78 6.60 -18.17 9.25
C ASN A 78 7.08 -18.97 10.46
N SER A 79 6.74 -20.25 10.52
CA SER A 79 7.14 -21.12 11.63
C SER A 79 8.61 -21.53 11.63
N ALA A 80 9.39 -21.14 10.61
CA ALA A 80 10.82 -21.43 10.47
C ALA A 80 11.12 -22.92 10.69
N ASP A 81 11.90 -23.28 11.71
CA ASP A 81 12.23 -24.67 12.05
C ASP A 81 11.07 -25.44 12.72
N GLY A 82 9.95 -24.77 12.99
CA GLY A 82 8.82 -25.31 13.74
C GLY A 82 9.03 -25.24 15.25
N GLY A 83 8.19 -25.96 16.00
CA GLY A 83 8.31 -26.07 17.46
C GLY A 83 7.57 -24.96 18.22
N SER A 84 8.21 -24.41 19.25
CA SER A 84 7.56 -23.52 20.24
C SER A 84 8.24 -22.15 20.26
N PHE A 85 7.48 -21.09 20.05
CA PHE A 85 7.94 -19.70 20.09
C PHE A 85 6.81 -18.74 20.44
N GLN A 86 7.15 -17.52 20.87
CA GLN A 86 6.16 -16.50 21.21
C GLN A 86 5.83 -15.60 20.02
N VAL A 87 4.56 -15.17 19.95
CA VAL A 87 4.09 -14.14 19.02
C VAL A 87 3.24 -13.16 19.83
N THR A 88 3.58 -11.87 19.78
CA THR A 88 2.78 -10.79 20.38
C THR A 88 2.09 -10.01 19.27
N VAL A 89 0.79 -9.77 19.42
CA VAL A 89 -0.03 -9.05 18.43
C VAL A 89 -0.87 -7.98 19.13
N ASP A 90 -1.13 -6.89 18.42
CA ASP A 90 -1.98 -5.81 18.91
C ASP A 90 -3.47 -6.20 18.87
N ILE A 91 -4.24 -5.75 19.85
CA ILE A 91 -5.70 -5.89 19.86
C ILE A 91 -6.29 -4.76 19.01
N PRO A 92 -7.05 -5.06 17.94
CA PRO A 92 -7.57 -4.03 17.05
C PRO A 92 -8.64 -3.19 17.76
N ALA A 93 -8.73 -1.91 17.40
CA ALA A 93 -9.68 -0.96 18.00
C ALA A 93 -11.14 -1.45 18.02
N ALA A 94 -11.55 -2.24 17.02
CA ALA A 94 -12.90 -2.82 16.93
C ALA A 94 -13.22 -3.84 18.04
N LEU A 95 -12.19 -4.40 18.70
CA LEU A 95 -12.32 -5.40 19.76
C LEU A 95 -11.90 -4.86 21.13
N GLN A 96 -11.48 -3.60 21.22
CA GLN A 96 -11.18 -2.95 22.49
C GLN A 96 -12.47 -2.78 23.34
N GLY A 97 -12.34 -2.84 24.66
CA GLY A 97 -13.45 -2.81 25.60
C GLY A 97 -14.32 -4.08 25.61
N ARG A 98 -13.92 -5.14 24.89
CA ARG A 98 -14.57 -6.46 24.98
C ARG A 98 -14.09 -7.23 26.21
N ALA A 99 -14.99 -7.98 26.83
CA ALA A 99 -14.64 -8.84 27.95
C ALA A 99 -13.74 -10.00 27.52
N MET A 100 -14.11 -10.67 26.43
CA MET A 100 -13.39 -11.82 25.88
C MET A 100 -13.23 -11.66 24.37
N ILE A 101 -12.13 -12.18 23.84
CA ILE A 101 -11.80 -12.14 22.42
C ILE A 101 -11.43 -13.55 21.96
N SER A 102 -11.94 -13.95 20.79
CA SER A 102 -11.51 -15.20 20.14
C SER A 102 -10.24 -14.94 19.33
N ILE A 103 -9.29 -15.87 19.37
CA ILE A 103 -8.05 -15.82 18.60
C ILE A 103 -7.91 -17.10 17.79
N ARG A 104 -7.47 -16.96 16.54
CA ARG A 104 -7.23 -18.07 15.62
C ARG A 104 -5.87 -17.92 14.95
N ILE A 105 -5.15 -19.02 14.84
CA ILE A 105 -3.94 -19.13 14.01
C ILE A 105 -4.29 -20.09 12.89
N GLU A 106 -4.16 -19.68 11.63
CA GLU A 106 -4.42 -20.57 10.50
C GLU A 106 -3.37 -20.42 9.40
N SER A 107 -3.04 -21.54 8.75
CA SER A 107 -2.05 -21.57 7.69
C SER A 107 -2.59 -20.97 6.40
N LEU A 108 -1.76 -20.17 5.72
CA LEU A 108 -2.09 -19.57 4.43
C LEU A 108 -2.15 -20.61 3.30
N THR A 109 -1.41 -21.70 3.42
CA THR A 109 -1.36 -22.79 2.43
C THR A 109 -2.32 -23.93 2.74
N GLY A 110 -3.09 -23.81 3.82
CA GLY A 110 -4.09 -24.79 4.27
C GLY A 110 -3.53 -25.91 5.16
N GLY A 111 -4.42 -26.72 5.72
CA GLY A 111 -4.06 -27.94 6.48
C GLY A 111 -3.90 -27.77 8.00
N TYR A 112 -3.69 -26.55 8.49
CA TYR A 112 -3.54 -26.28 9.92
C TYR A 112 -4.33 -25.05 10.36
N TYR A 113 -5.16 -25.21 11.39
CA TYR A 113 -5.79 -24.11 12.11
C TYR A 113 -5.99 -24.47 13.59
N TYR A 114 -5.84 -23.46 14.45
CA TYR A 114 -6.00 -23.57 15.89
C TYR A 114 -6.73 -22.34 16.37
N TYR A 115 -7.56 -22.50 17.39
CA TYR A 115 -8.25 -21.38 17.99
C TYR A 115 -8.27 -21.51 19.50
N ASN A 116 -8.35 -20.36 20.15
CA ASN A 116 -8.54 -20.22 21.57
C ASN A 116 -9.32 -18.93 21.83
N TRP A 117 -9.48 -18.56 23.09
CA TRP A 117 -9.98 -17.27 23.50
C TRP A 117 -9.18 -16.78 24.71
N PHE A 118 -9.26 -15.48 24.98
CA PHE A 118 -8.65 -14.88 26.16
C PHE A 118 -9.54 -13.81 26.77
N TRP A 119 -9.34 -13.54 28.06
CA TRP A 119 -9.92 -12.39 28.76
C TRP A 119 -9.15 -11.13 28.37
N ASN A 120 -9.83 -10.14 27.82
CA ASN A 120 -9.26 -8.83 27.53
C ASN A 120 -9.53 -7.87 28.70
N ASP A 121 -10.79 -7.77 29.14
CA ASP A 121 -11.21 -7.02 30.32
C ASP A 121 -12.25 -7.83 31.12
N ALA A 122 -11.79 -8.59 32.12
CA ALA A 122 -12.66 -9.48 32.90
C ALA A 122 -13.61 -8.73 33.87
N GLU A 123 -13.32 -7.47 34.20
CA GLU A 123 -14.02 -6.73 35.25
C GLU A 123 -15.06 -5.76 34.67
N SER A 124 -14.70 -5.03 33.60
CA SER A 124 -15.54 -3.99 33.00
C SER A 124 -15.87 -4.22 31.52
N GLY A 125 -15.38 -5.31 30.93
CA GLY A 125 -15.55 -5.58 29.51
C GLY A 125 -17.00 -5.83 29.09
N THR A 126 -17.30 -5.48 27.85
CA THR A 126 -18.63 -5.69 27.24
C THR A 126 -18.71 -7.03 26.50
N TRP A 127 -19.90 -7.61 26.46
CA TRP A 127 -20.20 -8.79 25.64
C TRP A 127 -20.74 -8.38 24.27
N PRO A 128 -20.54 -9.21 23.21
CA PRO A 128 -21.17 -8.96 21.93
C PRO A 128 -22.70 -9.02 22.05
N GLY A 129 -23.40 -8.04 21.46
CA GLY A 129 -24.87 -8.06 21.35
C GLY A 129 -25.34 -9.13 20.36
N VAL A 130 -26.61 -9.57 20.45
CA VAL A 130 -27.21 -10.66 19.64
C VAL A 130 -27.30 -10.39 18.12
N THR A 131 -26.70 -9.31 17.64
CA THR A 131 -26.48 -9.07 16.22
C THR A 131 -24.97 -8.89 16.03
N PRO A 132 -24.28 -9.84 15.38
CA PRO A 132 -22.87 -9.68 15.07
C PRO A 132 -22.71 -8.35 14.32
N PRO A 133 -21.85 -7.42 14.77
CA PRO A 133 -21.48 -6.30 13.92
C PRO A 133 -20.99 -6.88 12.59
N ALA A 134 -21.52 -6.39 11.47
CA ALA A 134 -20.89 -6.67 10.18
C ALA A 134 -19.42 -6.30 10.34
N PRO A 135 -18.47 -7.23 10.05
CA PRO A 135 -17.07 -6.98 10.31
C PRO A 135 -16.73 -5.64 9.64
N PRO A 136 -16.19 -4.66 10.39
CA PRO A 136 -15.57 -3.52 9.76
C PRO A 136 -14.59 -4.10 8.76
N GLN A 137 -14.72 -3.74 7.48
CA GLN A 137 -13.71 -4.13 6.49
C GLN A 137 -12.36 -3.71 7.08
N PRO A 138 -11.41 -4.64 7.25
CA PRO A 138 -10.20 -4.37 8.00
C PRO A 138 -9.55 -3.12 7.41
N PRO A 139 -8.97 -2.22 8.23
CA PRO A 139 -7.99 -1.29 7.68
C PRO A 139 -7.01 -2.16 6.92
N VAL A 140 -6.77 -1.84 5.64
CA VAL A 140 -5.91 -2.63 4.75
C VAL A 140 -4.60 -2.88 5.52
N GLN A 141 -4.41 -4.10 6.04
CA GLN A 141 -3.20 -4.43 6.77
C GLN A 141 -2.10 -4.45 5.72
N ALA A 142 -1.31 -3.39 5.76
CA ALA A 142 -0.29 -3.15 4.78
C ALA A 142 0.92 -3.98 5.19
N TYR A 143 1.20 -5.05 4.45
CA TYR A 143 2.36 -5.91 4.69
C TYR A 143 3.62 -5.24 4.13
N PRO A 144 4.76 -5.33 4.84
CA PRO A 144 6.04 -4.85 4.32
C PRO A 144 6.29 -5.42 2.94
N THR A 145 6.34 -4.56 1.94
CA THR A 145 6.58 -4.94 0.55
C THR A 145 7.52 -3.95 -0.08
N PHE A 146 8.28 -4.40 -1.07
CA PHE A 146 9.14 -3.51 -1.84
C PHE A 146 9.19 -3.93 -3.29
N SER A 147 9.45 -2.94 -4.14
CA SER A 147 9.67 -3.10 -5.57
C SER A 147 11.12 -2.77 -5.91
N ILE A 148 11.62 -3.36 -6.99
CA ILE A 148 12.95 -3.07 -7.51
C ILE A 148 12.84 -1.83 -8.38
N LYS A 149 13.58 -0.77 -8.03
CA LYS A 149 13.58 0.50 -8.75
C LYS A 149 14.65 0.53 -9.84
N ALA A 150 15.87 0.09 -9.50
CA ALA A 150 17.01 0.11 -10.41
C ALA A 150 18.01 -0.98 -10.06
N VAL A 151 18.75 -1.46 -11.06
CA VAL A 151 19.82 -2.44 -10.90
C VAL A 151 21.03 -1.99 -11.73
N ASP A 152 22.18 -1.80 -11.08
CA ASP A 152 23.49 -1.70 -11.74
C ASP A 152 24.17 -3.07 -11.64
N ALA A 153 24.27 -3.77 -12.78
CA ALA A 153 24.66 -5.17 -12.80
C ALA A 153 25.99 -5.43 -12.09
N GLY A 154 25.96 -6.43 -11.21
CA GLY A 154 27.10 -6.86 -10.41
C GLY A 154 27.54 -5.87 -9.34
N LYS A 155 26.84 -4.74 -9.15
CA LYS A 155 27.24 -3.70 -8.20
C LYS A 155 26.17 -3.37 -7.18
N THR A 156 25.01 -2.89 -7.60
CA THR A 156 23.98 -2.40 -6.67
C THR A 156 22.57 -2.66 -7.16
N VAL A 157 21.64 -2.70 -6.21
CA VAL A 157 20.19 -2.71 -6.45
C VAL A 157 19.53 -1.65 -5.59
N THR A 158 18.65 -0.86 -6.19
CA THR A 158 17.82 0.15 -5.52
C THR A 158 16.40 -0.37 -5.39
N ILE A 159 15.80 -0.24 -4.22
CA ILE A 159 14.42 -0.64 -3.94
C ILE A 159 13.57 0.53 -3.47
N VAL A 160 12.26 0.44 -3.69
CA VAL A 160 11.25 1.29 -3.04
C VAL A 160 10.38 0.41 -2.17
N ALA A 161 10.47 0.64 -0.86
CA ALA A 161 9.75 -0.08 0.18
C ALA A 161 8.52 0.70 0.64
N LYS A 162 7.47 -0.04 1.01
CA LYS A 162 6.25 0.47 1.61
C LYS A 162 5.78 -0.46 2.72
N ASP A 163 5.01 0.10 3.65
CA ASP A 163 4.29 -0.66 4.67
C ASP A 163 5.20 -1.43 5.64
N PHE A 164 6.47 -1.01 5.80
CA PHE A 164 7.39 -1.57 6.80
C PHE A 164 7.04 -1.09 8.22
N PRO A 165 7.23 -1.92 9.27
CA PRO A 165 7.01 -1.51 10.64
C PRO A 165 7.93 -0.35 11.02
N LYS A 166 7.45 0.61 11.80
CA LYS A 166 8.20 1.85 12.10
C LYS A 166 9.45 1.57 12.93
N SER A 167 10.56 2.24 12.60
CA SER A 167 11.80 2.24 13.39
C SER A 167 12.37 0.85 13.70
N HIS A 168 12.19 -0.11 12.80
CA HIS A 168 12.73 -1.47 12.93
C HIS A 168 14.02 -1.60 12.13
N GLU A 169 14.98 -2.35 12.67
CA GLU A 169 16.21 -2.69 11.99
C GLU A 169 16.03 -3.96 11.15
N PHE A 170 16.40 -3.89 9.88
CA PHE A 170 16.38 -5.00 8.93
C PHE A 170 17.78 -5.37 8.48
N VAL A 171 18.04 -6.66 8.42
CA VAL A 171 19.21 -7.24 7.75
C VAL A 171 18.83 -7.55 6.31
N VAL A 172 19.54 -6.94 5.37
CA VAL A 172 19.34 -7.17 3.94
C VAL A 172 20.22 -8.32 3.50
N ARG A 173 19.60 -9.39 2.97
CA ARG A 173 20.26 -10.58 2.47
C ARG A 173 20.02 -10.75 0.99
N MET A 174 21.03 -11.23 0.27
CA MET A 174 20.90 -11.62 -1.12
C MET A 174 21.32 -13.07 -1.31
N GLY A 175 20.66 -13.76 -2.22
CA GLY A 175 20.92 -15.17 -2.50
C GLY A 175 20.53 -15.56 -3.92
N LYS A 176 20.74 -16.84 -4.24
CA LYS A 176 20.34 -17.39 -5.54
C LYS A 176 18.83 -17.34 -5.71
N TYR A 177 18.38 -17.12 -6.95
CA TYR A 177 16.96 -17.17 -7.29
C TYR A 177 16.28 -18.47 -6.80
N GLY A 178 15.03 -18.37 -6.37
CA GLY A 178 14.25 -19.49 -5.81
C GLY A 178 14.49 -19.79 -4.33
N THR A 179 15.49 -19.18 -3.69
CA THR A 179 15.77 -19.39 -2.25
C THR A 179 15.04 -18.40 -1.33
N LEU A 180 14.34 -17.42 -1.90
CA LEU A 180 13.83 -16.24 -1.19
C LEU A 180 14.92 -15.49 -0.41
N ALA A 181 16.19 -15.71 -0.74
CA ALA A 181 17.38 -15.27 0.01
C ALA A 181 17.42 -15.72 1.49
N ILE A 182 16.70 -16.79 1.85
CA ILE A 182 16.81 -17.42 3.17
C ILE A 182 18.22 -17.98 3.34
N GLY A 183 18.93 -17.55 4.39
CA GLY A 183 20.33 -17.91 4.59
C GLY A 183 21.29 -17.26 3.58
N GLY A 184 20.84 -16.23 2.85
CA GLY A 184 21.66 -15.48 1.90
C GLY A 184 22.76 -14.64 2.55
N ILE A 185 23.67 -14.14 1.72
CA ILE A 185 24.80 -13.30 2.09
C ILE A 185 24.28 -11.93 2.54
N VAL A 186 24.76 -11.45 3.68
CA VAL A 186 24.41 -10.11 4.18
C VAL A 186 25.01 -9.05 3.25
N SER A 187 24.14 -8.20 2.71
CA SER A 187 24.50 -7.08 1.83
C SER A 187 24.62 -5.78 2.62
N ALA A 188 23.67 -5.50 3.50
CA ALA A 188 23.60 -4.28 4.29
C ALA A 188 22.64 -4.43 5.48
N GLU A 189 22.57 -3.41 6.32
CA GLU A 189 21.49 -3.21 7.29
C GLU A 189 20.75 -1.90 6.97
N VAL A 190 19.46 -1.84 7.27
CA VAL A 190 18.62 -0.65 7.05
C VAL A 190 17.59 -0.51 8.16
N THR A 191 17.34 0.72 8.60
CA THR A 191 16.26 1.02 9.56
C THR A 191 15.08 1.59 8.79
N SER A 192 13.88 1.04 9.02
CA SER A 192 12.65 1.54 8.41
C SER A 192 12.25 2.90 8.98
N SER A 193 11.66 3.73 8.11
CA SER A 193 11.19 5.08 8.46
C SER A 193 9.92 5.08 9.32
N ASP A 194 9.58 6.22 9.89
CA ASP A 194 8.35 6.43 10.68
C ASP A 194 7.06 6.30 9.83
N THR A 195 7.19 6.35 8.51
CA THR A 195 6.08 6.17 7.56
C THR A 195 5.99 4.74 7.02
N GLY A 196 6.97 3.88 7.32
CA GLY A 196 7.08 2.54 6.74
C GLY A 196 7.45 2.51 5.26
N ALA A 197 7.65 3.68 4.63
CA ALA A 197 8.05 3.81 3.24
C ALA A 197 9.44 4.43 3.14
N PHE A 198 10.31 3.84 2.32
CA PHE A 198 11.67 4.33 2.11
C PHE A 198 12.25 3.85 0.77
N GLU A 199 13.28 4.56 0.29
CA GLU A 199 14.09 4.15 -0.85
C GLU A 199 15.51 3.89 -0.37
N ALA A 200 16.10 2.76 -0.76
CA ALA A 200 17.45 2.38 -0.34
C ALA A 200 18.18 1.64 -1.47
N THR A 201 19.50 1.79 -1.50
CA THR A 201 20.39 1.12 -2.45
C THR A 201 21.35 0.21 -1.70
N PHE A 202 21.46 -1.03 -2.15
CA PHE A 202 22.24 -2.08 -1.50
C PHE A 202 23.29 -2.67 -2.44
N PRO A 203 24.51 -2.96 -1.96
CA PRO A 203 25.55 -3.58 -2.76
C PRO A 203 25.21 -5.05 -3.04
N ILE A 204 25.41 -5.49 -4.28
CA ILE A 204 25.30 -6.90 -4.65
C ILE A 204 26.57 -7.62 -4.15
N PRO A 205 26.45 -8.68 -3.33
CA PRO A 205 27.61 -9.44 -2.87
C PRO A 205 28.44 -9.97 -4.05
N ALA A 206 29.78 -9.95 -3.93
CA ALA A 206 30.70 -10.34 -5.00
C ALA A 206 30.42 -11.75 -5.55
N ASP A 207 30.08 -12.71 -4.68
CA ASP A 207 29.75 -14.09 -5.03
C ASP A 207 28.48 -14.21 -5.90
N LEU A 208 27.62 -13.19 -5.89
CA LEU A 208 26.40 -13.12 -6.67
C LEU A 208 26.51 -12.16 -7.86
N ALA A 209 27.62 -11.44 -8.01
CA ALA A 209 27.77 -10.40 -9.03
C ALA A 209 27.62 -10.91 -10.47
N ALA A 210 27.93 -12.19 -10.72
CA ALA A 210 27.79 -12.85 -12.01
C ALA A 210 26.48 -13.66 -12.17
N GLU A 211 25.68 -13.80 -11.11
CA GLU A 211 24.39 -14.51 -11.17
C GLU A 211 23.40 -13.70 -12.01
N LYS A 212 22.61 -14.36 -12.86
CA LYS A 212 21.67 -13.65 -13.76
C LYS A 212 20.41 -13.15 -13.05
N VAL A 213 19.99 -13.85 -11.98
CA VAL A 213 18.81 -13.53 -11.19
C VAL A 213 19.15 -13.72 -9.73
N ILE A 214 18.87 -12.70 -8.93
CA ILE A 214 19.23 -12.64 -7.51
C ILE A 214 17.95 -12.45 -6.70
N ALA A 215 17.79 -13.26 -5.65
CA ALA A 215 16.77 -13.05 -4.63
C ALA A 215 17.30 -12.06 -3.60
N ILE A 216 16.43 -11.17 -3.10
CA ILE A 216 16.73 -10.20 -2.06
C ILE A 216 15.65 -10.29 -0.97
N ARG A 217 16.08 -10.21 0.29
CA ARG A 217 15.22 -10.30 1.47
C ARG A 217 15.64 -9.30 2.53
N LEU A 218 14.65 -8.69 3.17
CA LEU A 218 14.82 -7.84 4.34
C LEU A 218 14.23 -8.60 5.53
N ASP A 219 15.06 -8.97 6.50
CA ASP A 219 14.64 -9.65 7.73
C ASP A 219 14.78 -8.70 8.93
N ALA A 220 13.70 -8.44 9.66
CA ALA A 220 13.78 -7.65 10.88
C ALA A 220 14.57 -8.41 11.95
N LYS A 221 15.44 -7.70 12.68
CA LYS A 221 16.18 -8.29 13.82
C LYS A 221 15.25 -8.72 14.96
N THR A 222 14.09 -8.07 15.07
CA THR A 222 13.07 -8.32 16.09
C THR A 222 11.68 -8.35 15.44
N GLY A 223 10.72 -9.03 16.08
CA GLY A 223 9.32 -9.03 15.64
C GLY A 223 8.99 -9.88 14.42
N GLY A 224 9.97 -10.54 13.78
CA GLY A 224 9.72 -11.54 12.73
C GLY A 224 9.22 -11.00 11.39
N TRP A 225 9.22 -9.67 11.21
CA TRP A 225 8.84 -9.03 9.95
C TRP A 225 9.84 -9.35 8.86
N TYR A 226 9.34 -9.66 7.66
CA TYR A 226 10.20 -9.82 6.50
C TYR A 226 9.48 -9.41 5.23
N ALA A 227 10.28 -9.06 4.23
CA ALA A 227 9.84 -8.87 2.85
C ALA A 227 10.88 -9.48 1.92
N TYR A 228 10.46 -10.03 0.79
CA TYR A 228 11.38 -10.56 -0.22
C TYR A 228 10.92 -10.19 -1.62
N ASN A 229 11.88 -10.16 -2.54
CA ASN A 229 11.65 -10.03 -3.96
C ASN A 229 12.82 -10.67 -4.72
N TRP A 230 12.82 -10.60 -6.04
CA TRP A 230 13.94 -11.02 -6.87
C TRP A 230 14.12 -10.04 -8.03
N PHE A 231 15.31 -9.98 -8.60
CA PHE A 231 15.61 -9.10 -9.73
C PHE A 231 16.54 -9.77 -10.72
N TYR A 232 16.42 -9.38 -11.99
CA TYR A 232 17.42 -9.70 -13.01
C TYR A 232 18.66 -8.85 -12.75
N ASN A 233 19.80 -9.51 -12.50
CA ASN A 233 21.10 -8.87 -12.36
C ASN A 233 21.73 -8.69 -13.74
N THR A 234 20.98 -8.00 -14.58
CA THR A 234 21.44 -7.49 -15.86
C THR A 234 21.40 -5.98 -15.75
N ALA A 235 22.36 -5.29 -16.36
CA ALA A 235 22.16 -3.87 -16.60
C ALA A 235 20.82 -3.81 -17.34
N ALA A 236 19.87 -3.02 -16.82
CA ALA A 236 18.73 -2.66 -17.64
C ALA A 236 19.31 -2.25 -19.01
N PRO A 237 18.68 -2.62 -20.16
CA PRO A 237 18.93 -1.85 -21.36
C PRO A 237 18.81 -0.41 -20.91
N VAL A 238 19.84 0.41 -21.16
CA VAL A 238 19.84 1.81 -20.76
C VAL A 238 18.48 2.34 -21.16
N GLU A 239 17.58 2.48 -20.20
CA GLU A 239 16.31 3.09 -20.47
C GLU A 239 16.75 4.49 -20.88
N PRO A 240 16.44 4.94 -22.12
CA PRO A 240 16.79 6.30 -22.50
C PRO A 240 16.33 7.17 -21.34
N ALA A 241 17.26 7.94 -20.77
CA ALA A 241 17.00 8.79 -19.62
C ALA A 241 15.60 9.37 -19.78
N PRO A 242 14.68 9.19 -18.80
CA PRO A 242 13.29 9.57 -18.99
C PRO A 242 13.31 10.96 -19.61
N GLU A 243 12.85 11.04 -20.85
CA GLU A 243 12.70 12.30 -21.53
C GLU A 243 11.96 13.17 -20.53
N PRO A 244 12.52 14.34 -20.15
CA PRO A 244 12.04 15.09 -19.00
C PRO A 244 10.54 15.14 -19.13
N THR A 245 9.82 14.52 -18.19
CA THR A 245 8.37 14.51 -18.22
C THR A 245 7.99 15.96 -18.45
N PRO A 246 7.40 16.33 -19.61
CA PRO A 246 7.09 17.72 -19.84
C PRO A 246 6.27 18.11 -18.63
N ALA A 247 6.75 19.12 -17.89
CA ALA A 247 6.06 19.61 -16.70
C ALA A 247 4.58 19.68 -17.05
N PRO A 248 3.67 19.16 -16.19
CA PRO A 248 2.25 19.09 -16.52
C PRO A 248 1.89 20.42 -17.13
N VAL A 249 1.48 20.42 -18.42
CA VAL A 249 1.22 21.66 -19.13
C VAL A 249 0.14 22.35 -18.32
N VAL A 250 0.53 23.39 -17.58
CA VAL A 250 -0.40 24.17 -16.78
C VAL A 250 -1.29 24.84 -17.82
N LYS A 251 -2.45 24.25 -18.06
CA LYS A 251 -3.43 24.79 -18.98
C LYS A 251 -4.10 25.94 -18.25
N TYR A 252 -3.65 27.15 -18.54
CA TYR A 252 -4.28 28.35 -18.03
C TYR A 252 -5.68 28.51 -18.63
N PRO A 253 -6.66 28.99 -17.85
CA PRO A 253 -7.97 29.32 -18.38
C PRO A 253 -7.81 30.36 -19.50
N SER A 254 -8.57 30.17 -20.57
CA SER A 254 -8.62 31.11 -21.69
C SER A 254 -10.02 31.12 -22.27
N PHE A 255 -10.43 32.22 -22.91
CA PHE A 255 -11.72 32.30 -23.59
C PHE A 255 -11.65 33.17 -24.85
N SER A 256 -12.52 32.86 -25.79
CA SER A 256 -12.82 33.69 -26.96
C SER A 256 -14.17 34.38 -26.81
N ILE A 257 -14.37 35.43 -27.59
CA ILE A 257 -15.66 36.11 -27.72
C ILE A 257 -16.47 35.34 -28.76
N ALA A 258 -17.61 34.79 -28.35
CA ALA A 258 -18.49 34.00 -29.21
C ALA A 258 -19.49 34.90 -29.94
N ALA A 259 -20.06 35.89 -29.25
CA ALA A 259 -21.02 36.84 -29.83
C ALA A 259 -21.01 38.15 -29.05
N VAL A 260 -21.38 39.25 -29.71
CA VAL A 260 -21.59 40.55 -29.09
C VAL A 260 -22.87 41.16 -29.66
N VAL A 261 -23.72 41.68 -28.77
CA VAL A 261 -24.82 42.56 -29.11
C VAL A 261 -24.47 43.95 -28.55
N LYS A 262 -24.35 44.93 -29.46
CA LYS A 262 -23.91 46.28 -29.12
C LYS A 262 -24.68 46.84 -27.91
N ASP A 263 -23.93 47.39 -26.96
CA ASP A 263 -24.42 48.05 -25.74
C ASP A 263 -25.33 47.17 -24.86
N THR A 264 -25.39 45.87 -25.12
CA THR A 264 -26.33 44.96 -24.45
C THR A 264 -25.61 43.81 -23.76
N ASN A 265 -24.98 42.93 -24.51
CA ASN A 265 -24.35 41.74 -23.94
C ASN A 265 -23.20 41.20 -24.79
N VAL A 266 -22.37 40.38 -24.15
CA VAL A 266 -21.29 39.62 -24.78
C VAL A 266 -21.35 38.18 -24.32
N THR A 267 -21.23 37.25 -25.26
CA THR A 267 -21.10 35.82 -25.01
C THR A 267 -19.64 35.41 -25.14
N ILE A 268 -19.12 34.65 -24.18
CA ILE A 268 -17.77 34.08 -24.21
C ILE A 268 -17.83 32.56 -24.30
N SER A 269 -16.83 31.96 -24.96
CA SER A 269 -16.56 30.52 -24.93
C SER A 269 -15.18 30.29 -24.32
N GLY A 270 -15.16 29.66 -23.15
CA GLY A 270 -13.97 29.42 -22.35
C GLY A 270 -13.52 27.97 -22.35
N ILE A 271 -12.22 27.75 -22.20
CA ILE A 271 -11.57 26.43 -22.06
C ILE A 271 -10.52 26.47 -20.94
N ASN A 272 -10.19 25.28 -20.41
CA ASN A 272 -9.23 25.05 -19.34
C ASN A 272 -9.53 25.80 -18.03
N PHE A 273 -10.80 26.07 -17.74
CA PHE A 273 -11.18 26.58 -16.43
C PHE A 273 -10.97 25.50 -15.35
N PRO A 274 -10.37 25.85 -14.19
CA PRO A 274 -10.23 24.92 -13.07
C PRO A 274 -11.61 24.47 -12.60
N ALA A 275 -11.79 23.20 -12.26
CA ALA A 275 -13.10 22.68 -11.86
C ALA A 275 -13.58 23.30 -10.53
N ASN A 276 -14.89 23.43 -10.37
CA ASN A 276 -15.59 23.88 -9.16
C ASN A 276 -15.02 25.18 -8.57
N THR A 277 -14.60 26.10 -9.43
CA THR A 277 -13.97 27.35 -9.03
C THR A 277 -14.91 28.51 -9.33
N ASP A 278 -15.13 29.38 -8.35
CA ASP A 278 -15.94 30.58 -8.50
C ASP A 278 -15.15 31.71 -9.15
N PHE A 279 -15.73 32.32 -10.18
CA PHE A 279 -15.17 33.44 -10.93
C PHE A 279 -16.07 34.67 -10.82
N THR A 280 -15.44 35.82 -10.63
CA THR A 280 -16.03 37.14 -10.81
C THR A 280 -15.71 37.64 -12.21
N VAL A 281 -16.70 38.17 -12.91
CA VAL A 281 -16.56 38.74 -14.25
C VAL A 281 -16.52 40.26 -14.14
N LEU A 282 -15.45 40.85 -14.66
CA LEU A 282 -15.19 42.28 -14.63
C LEU A 282 -15.13 42.81 -16.06
N MET A 283 -15.78 43.95 -16.31
CA MET A 283 -15.67 44.68 -17.57
C MET A 283 -15.07 46.06 -17.34
N GLY A 284 -14.23 46.51 -18.26
CA GLY A 284 -13.56 47.80 -18.16
C GLY A 284 -13.22 48.41 -19.51
N LYS A 285 -12.61 49.58 -19.48
CA LYS A 285 -12.12 50.25 -20.69
C LYS A 285 -11.05 49.40 -21.39
N MET A 286 -10.94 49.56 -22.70
CA MET A 286 -9.86 48.94 -23.47
C MET A 286 -8.49 49.23 -22.84
N TRP A 287 -7.56 48.27 -22.96
CA TRP A 287 -6.21 48.29 -22.37
C TRP A 287 -6.11 48.08 -20.86
N THR A 288 -7.22 47.92 -20.14
CA THR A 288 -7.21 47.64 -18.69
C THR A 288 -7.09 46.15 -18.35
N GLN A 289 -7.25 45.27 -19.34
CA GLN A 289 -7.41 43.82 -19.13
C GLN A 289 -8.55 43.46 -18.17
N GLY A 290 -9.51 44.37 -17.96
CA GLY A 290 -10.59 44.25 -16.97
C GLY A 290 -10.13 44.32 -15.51
N VAL A 291 -8.88 44.70 -15.24
CA VAL A 291 -8.37 44.89 -13.86
C VAL A 291 -9.04 46.11 -13.24
N ASN A 292 -9.61 45.94 -12.04
CA ASN A 292 -10.42 46.97 -11.36
C ASN A 292 -11.61 47.47 -12.20
N GLY A 293 -12.15 46.61 -13.09
CA GLY A 293 -13.35 46.88 -13.85
C GLY A 293 -14.63 46.82 -13.01
N ILE A 294 -15.76 47.10 -13.64
CA ILE A 294 -17.10 46.94 -13.06
C ILE A 294 -17.43 45.45 -13.00
N GLU A 295 -17.85 44.97 -11.84
CA GLU A 295 -18.37 43.61 -11.67
C GLU A 295 -19.74 43.49 -12.34
N VAL A 296 -19.86 42.55 -13.27
CA VAL A 296 -21.08 42.35 -14.08
C VAL A 296 -21.78 41.03 -13.81
N ALA A 297 -21.06 40.03 -13.29
CA ALA A 297 -21.60 38.71 -12.97
C ALA A 297 -20.62 37.88 -12.13
N GLU A 298 -21.15 36.82 -11.53
CA GLU A 298 -20.38 35.73 -10.94
C GLU A 298 -20.84 34.39 -11.52
N PHE A 299 -19.92 33.42 -11.67
CA PHE A 299 -20.26 32.07 -12.10
C PHE A 299 -19.30 31.02 -11.52
N ASN A 300 -19.76 29.78 -11.38
CA ASN A 300 -18.92 28.63 -11.03
C ASN A 300 -18.57 27.83 -12.29
N SER A 301 -17.30 27.44 -12.45
CA SER A 301 -16.81 26.69 -13.61
C SER A 301 -17.30 25.23 -13.68
N GLY A 302 -17.94 24.71 -12.63
CA GLY A 302 -18.49 23.36 -12.58
C GLY A 302 -17.45 22.26 -12.77
N ALA A 303 -17.90 21.04 -13.10
CA ALA A 303 -17.02 19.86 -13.18
C ALA A 303 -16.18 19.78 -14.48
N ARG A 304 -16.39 20.68 -15.46
CA ARG A 304 -15.78 20.62 -16.79
C ARG A 304 -15.12 21.94 -17.14
N GLY A 305 -13.86 21.89 -17.59
CA GLY A 305 -13.07 23.08 -17.88
C GLY A 305 -13.49 23.89 -19.12
N ALA A 306 -14.65 23.65 -19.71
CA ALA A 306 -15.20 24.47 -20.79
C ALA A 306 -16.47 25.18 -20.33
N ILE A 307 -16.63 26.45 -20.69
CA ILE A 307 -17.78 27.27 -20.32
C ILE A 307 -18.31 28.02 -21.54
N GLU A 308 -19.60 28.29 -21.55
CA GLU A 308 -20.23 29.25 -22.46
C GLU A 308 -21.21 30.08 -21.65
N ALA A 309 -21.01 31.40 -21.64
CA ALA A 309 -21.76 32.30 -20.77
C ALA A 309 -21.95 33.66 -21.43
N THR A 310 -23.10 34.28 -21.17
CA THR A 310 -23.46 35.61 -21.68
C THR A 310 -23.56 36.59 -20.53
N PHE A 311 -22.92 37.74 -20.68
CA PHE A 311 -22.84 38.79 -19.67
C PHE A 311 -23.34 40.12 -20.21
N THR A 312 -24.12 40.82 -19.41
CA THR A 312 -24.64 42.16 -19.74
C THR A 312 -23.50 43.18 -19.70
N ILE A 313 -23.46 44.08 -20.69
CA ILE A 313 -22.52 45.19 -20.73
C ILE A 313 -23.04 46.28 -19.77
N PRO A 314 -22.23 46.79 -18.82
CA PRO A 314 -22.66 47.81 -17.89
C PRO A 314 -22.88 49.13 -18.62
N THR A 315 -23.88 49.91 -18.18
CA THR A 315 -24.29 51.17 -18.82
C THR A 315 -23.17 52.20 -18.93
N GLU A 316 -22.21 52.17 -18.02
CA GLU A 316 -21.04 53.03 -17.94
C GLU A 316 -20.02 52.76 -19.04
N LEU A 317 -20.12 51.61 -19.71
CA LEU A 317 -19.31 51.24 -20.87
C LEU A 317 -20.12 51.26 -22.18
N ALA A 318 -21.40 51.65 -22.14
CA ALA A 318 -22.19 51.83 -23.35
C ALA A 318 -21.59 52.94 -24.23
N GLY A 319 -21.55 52.72 -25.54
CA GLY A 319 -20.94 53.61 -26.52
C GLY A 319 -19.40 53.52 -26.62
N GLU A 320 -18.73 52.81 -25.71
CA GLU A 320 -17.29 52.55 -25.84
C GLU A 320 -17.06 51.62 -27.03
N VAL A 321 -16.14 52.00 -27.93
CA VAL A 321 -15.88 51.24 -29.17
C VAL A 321 -15.30 49.84 -28.90
N ARG A 322 -14.52 49.71 -27.82
CA ARG A 322 -13.91 48.44 -27.39
C ARG A 322 -13.95 48.33 -25.87
N ILE A 323 -14.31 47.14 -25.39
CA ILE A 323 -14.46 46.84 -23.98
C ILE A 323 -13.54 45.67 -23.62
N ALA A 324 -12.82 45.79 -22.51
CA ALA A 324 -12.05 44.71 -21.92
C ALA A 324 -12.95 43.89 -20.98
N ILE A 325 -12.80 42.57 -21.00
CA ILE A 325 -13.52 41.63 -20.14
C ILE A 325 -12.52 40.69 -19.47
N ARG A 326 -12.74 40.40 -18.19
CA ARG A 326 -11.89 39.54 -17.35
C ARG A 326 -12.73 38.59 -16.54
N THR A 327 -12.35 37.32 -16.49
CA THR A 327 -12.82 36.35 -15.51
C THR A 327 -11.72 36.15 -14.49
N GLN A 328 -11.97 36.44 -13.21
CA GLN A 328 -10.99 36.28 -12.13
C GLN A 328 -11.53 35.37 -11.04
N ALA A 329 -10.79 34.31 -10.71
CA ALA A 329 -11.17 33.37 -9.66
C ALA A 329 -11.07 34.02 -8.28
N LYS A 330 -12.01 33.69 -7.40
CA LYS A 330 -11.99 34.10 -5.98
C LYS A 330 -10.85 33.42 -5.21
N THR A 331 -10.44 32.23 -5.64
CA THR A 331 -9.38 31.42 -5.02
C THR A 331 -8.42 30.88 -6.07
N GLY A 332 -7.17 30.60 -5.69
CA GLY A 332 -6.18 29.96 -6.57
C GLY A 332 -5.52 30.88 -7.61
N GLY A 333 -5.87 32.18 -7.66
CA GLY A 333 -5.16 33.17 -8.49
C GLY A 333 -5.38 33.05 -10.01
N TRP A 334 -6.33 32.22 -10.44
CA TRP A 334 -6.64 32.01 -11.86
C TRP A 334 -7.36 33.21 -12.46
N TYR A 335 -6.96 33.64 -13.66
CA TYR A 335 -7.70 34.63 -14.42
C TYR A 335 -7.51 34.43 -15.91
N ALA A 336 -8.50 34.90 -16.67
CA ALA A 336 -8.42 35.04 -18.12
C ALA A 336 -8.99 36.40 -18.49
N TYR A 337 -8.50 37.00 -19.56
CA TYR A 337 -9.03 38.27 -20.05
C TYR A 337 -9.01 38.30 -21.56
N ASN A 338 -9.89 39.10 -22.13
CA ASN A 338 -9.95 39.39 -23.55
C ASN A 338 -10.55 40.79 -23.74
N TRP A 339 -10.78 41.19 -24.97
CA TRP A 339 -11.54 42.39 -25.30
C TRP A 339 -12.40 42.12 -26.52
N PHE A 340 -13.41 42.94 -26.72
CA PHE A 340 -14.30 42.83 -27.87
C PHE A 340 -14.64 44.20 -28.43
N TRP A 341 -14.98 44.22 -29.72
CA TRP A 341 -15.66 45.36 -30.33
C TRP A 341 -17.09 45.40 -29.83
N ASN A 342 -17.50 46.53 -29.30
CA ASN A 342 -18.88 46.73 -28.86
C ASN A 342 -19.76 47.07 -30.09
N ALA A 343 -19.90 46.09 -30.96
CA ALA A 343 -20.65 46.18 -32.21
C ALA A 343 -21.36 44.85 -32.44
N THR A 344 -22.57 44.91 -33.00
CA THR A 344 -23.31 43.72 -33.39
C THR A 344 -22.69 43.16 -34.67
N ALA A 345 -22.44 41.85 -34.75
CA ALA A 345 -21.84 41.23 -35.93
C ALA A 345 -22.69 41.51 -37.18
N GLY A 346 -22.16 42.32 -38.12
CA GLY A 346 -22.85 42.71 -39.36
C GLY A 346 -23.14 44.21 -39.51
N GLU A 347 -22.77 45.06 -38.54
CA GLU A 347 -22.81 46.53 -38.64
C GLU A 347 -21.46 47.17 -39.00
#